data_AF-A0A8H4BBI1-F1
#
_entry.id   AF-A0A8H4BBI1-F1
#
_cell.length_a   1.000
_cell.length_b   1.000
_cell.length_c   1.000
_cell.angle_alpha   90.00
_cell.angle_beta   90.00
_cell.angle_gamma   90.00
#
_symmetry.space_group_name_H-M   'P 1'
#
loop_
_entity.id
_entity.type
_entity.pdbx_description
1 polymer ?
#
loop_
_entity_poly.entity_id
_entity_poly.type
_entity_poly.pdbx_seq_one_letter_code
_entity_poly.pdbx_strand_id
1 'polypeptide(L)'
;MKSKAPAKSIKTKAVIIDSDNEAMEVEEETVASSEGENSTLESFHISRGRKISVGCFKNGDVFVDIRETHPRKKRLRRGQGIRLTMTQWRKILGLIPEIEKSINKVSSQNKA
;
A
#
# COMPACT_ATOMS: atom_id res chain seq x y z
N MET A 1 16.54 22.04 -24.22
CA MET A 1 15.32 21.82 -23.43
C MET A 1 14.82 20.41 -23.73
N LYS A 2 14.82 19.48 -22.77
CA LYS A 2 14.34 18.09 -23.00
C LYS A 2 13.00 17.91 -22.30
N SER A 3 11.93 17.75 -23.07
CA SER A 3 10.56 17.54 -22.60
C SER A 3 10.40 16.15 -21.96
N LYS A 4 9.89 16.11 -20.72
CA LYS A 4 9.58 14.89 -19.96
C LYS A 4 8.22 14.34 -20.42
N ALA A 5 8.18 13.07 -20.83
CA ALA A 5 6.94 12.40 -21.26
C ALA A 5 5.94 12.24 -20.10
N PRO A 6 4.62 12.30 -20.36
CA PRO A 6 3.61 12.15 -19.31
C PRO A 6 3.49 10.70 -18.85
N ALA A 7 3.41 10.50 -17.52
CA ALA A 7 3.17 9.20 -16.90
C ALA A 7 1.75 8.71 -17.25
N LYS A 8 1.64 7.48 -17.76
CA LYS A 8 0.35 6.85 -18.08
C LYS A 8 -0.30 6.33 -16.80
N SER A 9 -1.49 6.83 -16.48
CA SER A 9 -2.33 6.31 -15.40
C SER A 9 -3.04 5.04 -15.87
N ILE A 10 -2.83 3.91 -15.19
CA ILE A 10 -3.59 2.68 -15.40
C ILE A 10 -4.68 2.62 -14.34
N LYS A 11 -5.94 2.66 -14.76
CA LYS A 11 -7.12 2.59 -13.87
C LYS A 11 -7.52 1.12 -13.72
N THR A 12 -7.04 0.45 -12.69
CA THR A 12 -7.47 -0.91 -12.34
C THR A 12 -8.78 -0.86 -11.54
N LYS A 13 -9.82 -1.54 -12.04
CA LYS A 13 -11.06 -1.77 -11.30
C LYS A 13 -10.86 -2.99 -10.41
N ALA A 14 -10.55 -2.80 -9.14
CA ALA A 14 -10.64 -3.87 -8.14
C ALA A 14 -12.08 -3.94 -7.62
N VAL A 15 -12.65 -5.14 -7.59
CA VAL A 15 -13.95 -5.39 -6.93
C VAL A 15 -13.66 -5.54 -5.44
N ILE A 16 -14.06 -4.54 -4.66
CA ILE A 16 -13.99 -4.56 -3.21
C ILE A 16 -15.28 -5.23 -2.72
N ILE A 17 -15.16 -6.42 -2.13
CA ILE A 17 -16.29 -7.07 -1.44
C ILE A 17 -16.05 -6.85 0.05
N ASP A 18 -16.45 -5.67 0.55
CA ASP A 18 -16.58 -5.44 1.98
C ASP A 18 -17.94 -5.98 2.41
N SER A 19 -17.93 -7.01 3.27
CA SER A 19 -19.13 -7.70 3.73
C SER A 19 -19.96 -6.88 4.73
N ASP A 20 -19.51 -5.69 5.14
CA ASP A 20 -20.26 -4.80 6.01
C ASP A 20 -19.88 -3.34 5.74
N ASN A 21 -20.90 -2.52 5.49
CA ASN A 21 -20.97 -1.06 5.63
C ASN A 21 -21.08 -0.22 4.33
N GLU A 22 -22.12 0.62 4.30
CA GLU A 22 -22.63 1.41 3.17
C GLU A 22 -21.56 2.17 2.36
N ALA A 23 -21.74 2.11 1.04
CA ALA A 23 -20.98 2.85 0.05
C ALA A 23 -21.21 4.36 0.18
N MET A 24 -20.21 5.06 0.71
CA MET A 24 -20.06 6.50 0.53
C MET A 24 -18.91 6.73 -0.44
N GLU A 25 -19.23 7.18 -1.66
CA GLU A 25 -18.24 7.55 -2.67
C GLU A 25 -17.43 8.75 -2.16
N VAL A 26 -16.15 8.50 -1.83
CA VAL A 26 -15.19 9.57 -1.55
C VAL A 26 -14.19 9.56 -2.70
N GLU A 27 -14.35 10.50 -3.62
CA GLU A 27 -13.31 10.84 -4.59
C GLU A 27 -12.14 11.47 -3.82
N GLU A 28 -11.11 10.67 -3.52
CA GLU A 28 -9.88 11.18 -2.92
C GLU A 28 -8.80 11.29 -4.01
N GLU A 29 -8.54 12.54 -4.41
CA GLU A 29 -7.50 12.91 -5.35
C GLU A 29 -6.12 12.50 -4.79
N THR A 30 -5.38 11.64 -5.50
CA THR A 30 -4.06 11.16 -5.09
C THR A 30 -3.01 12.24 -5.31
N VAL A 31 -2.90 13.16 -4.36
CA VAL A 31 -1.83 14.16 -4.35
C VAL A 31 -0.50 13.44 -4.14
N ALA A 32 0.34 13.40 -5.17
CA ALA A 32 1.71 12.95 -5.09
C ALA A 32 2.49 13.85 -4.12
N SER A 33 2.56 13.45 -2.85
CA SER A 33 3.37 14.15 -1.84
C SER A 33 4.85 13.96 -2.20
N SER A 34 5.40 14.95 -2.89
CA SER A 34 6.82 15.09 -3.15
C SER A 34 7.55 15.39 -1.86
N GLU A 35 8.15 14.39 -1.21
CA GLU A 35 9.21 14.64 -0.22
C GLU A 35 10.09 13.39 -0.01
N GLY A 36 11.30 13.44 -0.59
CA GLY A 36 12.42 12.55 -0.27
C GLY A 36 12.78 11.49 -1.31
N GLU A 37 13.29 11.93 -2.47
CA GLU A 37 14.23 11.23 -3.39
C GLU A 37 14.00 9.74 -3.80
N ASN A 38 12.85 9.14 -3.48
CA ASN A 38 12.45 7.83 -3.99
C ASN A 38 11.18 7.99 -4.83
N SER A 39 11.17 7.41 -6.02
CA SER A 39 10.02 7.51 -6.93
C SER A 39 9.00 6.43 -6.59
N THR A 40 7.85 6.83 -6.03
CA THR A 40 6.67 5.96 -5.99
C THR A 40 6.06 5.90 -7.39
N LEU A 41 5.87 4.71 -7.92
CA LEU A 41 5.31 4.45 -9.25
C LEU A 41 3.82 4.16 -9.18
N GLU A 42 3.41 3.37 -8.19
CA GLU A 42 2.05 2.90 -8.05
C GLU A 42 1.66 2.76 -6.58
N SER A 43 0.38 2.94 -6.27
CA SER A 43 -0.14 2.78 -4.91
C SER A 43 -1.53 2.15 -4.88
N PHE A 44 -1.74 1.29 -3.91
CA PHE A 44 -2.95 0.50 -3.71
C PHE A 44 -3.51 0.78 -2.31
N HIS A 45 -4.78 1.15 -2.21
CA HIS A 45 -5.43 1.32 -0.91
C HIS A 45 -5.84 -0.05 -0.36
N ILE A 46 -5.58 -0.28 0.93
CA ILE A 46 -5.96 -1.52 1.62
C ILE A 46 -7.00 -1.28 2.72
N SER A 47 -7.07 -0.07 3.28
CA SER A 47 -8.13 0.35 4.20
C SER A 47 -8.16 1.88 4.28
N ARG A 48 -9.17 2.44 4.96
CA ARG A 48 -9.19 3.88 5.27
C ARG A 48 -7.90 4.27 6.00
N GLY A 49 -7.09 5.12 5.36
CA GLY A 49 -5.82 5.56 5.91
C GLY A 49 -4.70 4.52 5.88
N ARG A 50 -4.75 3.45 5.07
CA ARG A 50 -3.60 2.57 4.84
C ARG A 50 -3.43 2.25 3.36
N LYS A 51 -2.19 2.29 2.90
CA LYS A 51 -1.84 1.99 1.51
C LYS A 51 -0.59 1.14 1.40
N ILE A 52 -0.55 0.37 0.32
CA ILE A 52 0.64 -0.27 -0.22
C ILE A 52 1.15 0.59 -1.37
N SER A 53 2.45 0.76 -1.52
CA SER A 53 3.04 1.52 -2.62
C SER A 53 4.26 0.82 -3.17
N VAL A 54 4.41 0.81 -4.49
CA VAL A 54 5.58 0.27 -5.17
C VAL A 54 6.43 1.43 -5.65
N GLY A 55 7.73 1.37 -5.40
CA GLY A 55 8.64 2.42 -5.82
C GLY A 55 10.07 1.92 -5.94
N CYS A 56 10.97 2.84 -6.26
CA CYS A 56 12.40 2.56 -6.35
C CYS A 56 13.21 3.46 -5.41
N PHE A 57 14.21 2.88 -4.76
CA PHE A 57 15.23 3.62 -4.03
C PHE A 57 16.14 4.38 -5.01
N LYS A 58 16.92 5.33 -4.50
CA LYS A 58 17.91 6.09 -5.30
C LYS A 58 18.90 5.20 -6.07
N ASN A 59 19.24 4.04 -5.52
CA ASN A 59 20.15 3.08 -6.15
C ASN A 59 19.47 2.22 -7.23
N GLY A 60 18.18 2.42 -7.49
CA GLY A 60 17.39 1.68 -8.48
C GLY A 60 16.66 0.46 -7.94
N ASP A 61 16.91 0.07 -6.68
CA ASP A 61 16.26 -1.12 -6.10
C ASP A 61 14.77 -0.89 -5.87
N VAL A 62 13.96 -1.87 -6.29
CA VAL A 62 12.51 -1.84 -6.10
C VAL A 62 12.16 -2.17 -4.65
N PHE A 63 11.15 -1.48 -4.11
CA PHE A 63 10.58 -1.76 -2.81
C PHE A 63 9.05 -1.75 -2.83
N VAL A 64 8.47 -2.39 -1.81
CA VAL A 64 7.05 -2.32 -1.47
C VAL A 64 6.91 -1.65 -0.11
N ASP A 65 6.27 -0.48 -0.03
CA ASP A 65 6.01 0.25 1.23
C ASP A 65 4.57 -0.01 1.67
N ILE A 66 4.39 -0.51 2.89
CA ILE A 66 3.07 -0.70 3.51
C ILE A 66 2.99 0.32 4.64
N ARG A 67 2.10 1.32 4.53
CA ARG A 67 2.10 2.45 5.45
C ARG A 67 0.71 3.02 5.73
N GLU A 68 0.51 3.42 6.97
CA GLU A 68 -0.61 4.26 7.39
C GLU A 68 -0.45 5.69 6.87
N THR A 69 -1.51 6.21 6.26
CA THR A 69 -1.64 7.57 5.75
C THR A 69 -2.55 8.35 6.69
N HIS A 70 -2.04 9.43 7.31
CA HIS A 70 -2.85 10.28 8.17
C HIS A 70 -3.35 11.51 7.39
N PRO A 71 -4.68 11.69 7.24
CA PRO A 71 -5.23 12.79 6.44
C PRO A 71 -5.05 14.19 7.08
N ARG A 72 -4.66 14.29 8.36
CA ARG A 72 -4.71 15.54 9.14
C ARG A 72 -3.38 16.09 9.67
N LYS A 73 -2.24 15.44 9.44
CA LYS A 73 -0.94 15.96 9.91
C LYS A 73 -0.13 16.53 8.75
N LYS A 74 -0.06 17.87 8.69
CA LYS A 74 0.78 18.65 7.75
C LYS A 74 2.30 18.51 7.97
N ARG A 75 2.75 17.73 8.96
CA ARG A 75 4.18 17.44 9.19
C ARG A 75 4.40 15.93 9.17
N LEU A 76 5.15 15.49 8.16
CA LEU A 76 5.55 14.11 7.88
C LEU A 76 6.39 13.51 9.02
N ARG A 77 5.75 13.06 10.10
CA ARG A 77 6.22 11.80 10.67
C ARG A 77 5.80 10.74 9.67
N ARG A 78 6.76 9.97 9.15
CA ARG A 78 6.43 8.76 8.39
C ARG A 78 5.44 7.99 9.26
N GLY A 79 4.19 7.85 8.81
CA GLY A 79 3.17 7.10 9.55
C GLY A 79 3.66 5.69 9.86
N GLN A 80 3.00 4.94 10.74
CA GLN A 80 3.41 3.56 11.00
C GLN A 80 3.45 2.76 9.70
N GLY A 81 4.59 2.11 9.42
CA GLY A 81 4.75 1.37 8.18
C GLY A 81 6.18 0.96 7.87
N ILE A 82 6.31 0.02 6.94
CA ILE A 82 7.56 -0.65 6.60
C ILE A 82 7.78 -0.64 5.09
N ARG A 83 9.02 -0.37 4.67
CA ARG A 83 9.48 -0.64 3.31
C ARG A 83 10.14 -2.00 3.28
N LEU A 84 9.62 -2.85 2.41
CA LEU A 84 10.09 -4.19 2.18
C LEU A 84 10.96 -4.19 0.93
N THR A 85 12.12 -4.82 1.02
CA THR A 85 12.90 -5.15 -0.17
C THR A 85 12.15 -6.23 -0.97
N MET A 86 12.46 -6.37 -2.26
CA MET A 86 11.86 -7.42 -3.08
C MET A 86 12.07 -8.82 -2.51
N THR A 87 13.21 -9.08 -1.87
CA THR A 87 13.48 -10.37 -1.21
C THR A 87 12.55 -10.61 -0.03
N GLN A 88 12.33 -9.59 0.82
CA GLN A 88 11.39 -9.68 1.94
C GLN A 88 9.95 -9.87 1.44
N TRP A 89 9.55 -9.10 0.42
CA TRP A 89 8.22 -9.21 -0.16
C TRP A 89 7.95 -10.61 -0.72
N ARG A 90 8.88 -11.16 -1.51
CA ARG A 90 8.75 -12.53 -2.05
C ARG A 90 8.68 -13.59 -0.96
N LYS A 91 9.43 -13.43 0.14
CA LYS A 91 9.35 -14.35 1.29
C LYS A 91 7.97 -14.32 1.93
N ILE A 92 7.39 -13.12 2.12
CA ILE A 92 6.03 -12.98 2.65
C ILE A 92 5.02 -13.68 1.75
N LEU A 93 5.12 -13.47 0.42
CA LEU A 93 4.23 -14.14 -0.54
C LEU A 93 4.30 -15.68 -0.42
N GLY A 94 5.49 -16.24 -0.23
CA GLY A 94 5.67 -17.68 -0.03
C GLY A 94 5.09 -18.20 1.28
N LEU A 95 4.99 -17.35 2.32
CA LEU A 95 4.43 -17.70 3.62
C LEU A 95 2.91 -17.51 3.72
N ILE A 96 2.25 -16.91 2.72
CA ILE A 96 0.80 -16.65 2.74
C ILE A 96 -0.01 -17.91 3.13
N PRO A 97 0.21 -19.10 2.57
CA PRO A 97 -0.58 -20.28 2.93
C PRO A 97 -0.46 -20.67 4.41
N GLU A 98 0.74 -20.54 4.99
CA GLU A 98 0.99 -20.83 6.40
C GLU A 98 0.40 -19.76 7.32
N ILE A 99 0.45 -18.50 6.89
CA ILE A 99 -0.18 -17.37 7.57
C ILE A 99 -1.71 -17.59 7.61
N GLU A 100 -2.33 -17.91 6.48
CA GLU A 100 -3.78 -18.20 6.40
C GLU A 100 -4.19 -19.37 7.30
N LYS A 101 -3.43 -20.46 7.30
CA LYS A 101 -3.66 -21.60 8.20
C LYS A 101 -3.60 -21.16 9.67
N SER A 102 -2.64 -20.32 10.01
CA SER A 102 -2.47 -19.76 11.35
C SER A 102 -3.63 -18.83 11.74
N ILE A 103 -4.09 -17.97 10.84
CA ILE A 103 -5.26 -17.09 11.05
C ILE A 103 -6.52 -17.92 11.34
N ASN A 104 -6.79 -18.97 10.57
CA ASN A 104 -7.94 -19.85 10.77
C ASN A 104 -7.91 -20.56 12.14
N LYS A 105 -6.72 -20.98 12.57
CA LYS A 105 -6.53 -21.60 13.89
C LYS A 105 -6.84 -20.62 15.02
N VAL A 106 -6.32 -19.39 14.96
CA VAL A 106 -6.51 -18.38 16.00
C VAL A 106 -7.96 -17.87 16.04
N SER A 107 -8.57 -17.62 14.88
CA SER A 107 -9.97 -17.17 14.80
C SER A 107 -10.97 -18.19 15.34
N SER A 108 -10.65 -19.49 15.24
CA SER A 108 -11.47 -20.56 15.83
C SER A 108 -11.36 -20.63 17.36
N GLN A 109 -10.23 -20.23 17.93
CA GLN A 109 -10.03 -20.22 19.39
C GLN A 109 -10.74 -19.06 20.09
N ASN A 110 -10.97 -17.95 19.38
CA ASN A 110 -11.68 -16.79 19.93
C ASN A 110 -13.22 -16.92 19.87
N LYS A 111 -13.75 -18.03 19.36
CA LYS A 111 -15.20 -18.33 19.30
C LYS A 111 -15.68 -19.27 20.41
N ALA A 112 -14.80 -19.65 21.34
CA ALA A 112 -15.11 -20.50 22.49
C ALA A 112 -15.32 -19.67 23.77
#